data_AF-A0A1I6CDQ8-F1
#
_entry.id   AF-A0A1I6CDQ8-F1
#
_cell.length_a   1.000
_cell.length_b   1.000
_cell.length_c   1.000
_cell.angle_alpha   90.00
_cell.angle_beta   90.00
_cell.angle_gamma   90.00
#
_symmetry.space_group_name_H-M   'P 1'
#
loop_
_entity.id
_entity.type
_entity.pdbx_description
1 polymer ?
#
loop_
_entity_poly.entity_id
_entity_poly.type
_entity_poly.pdbx_seq_one_letter_code
_entity_poly.pdbx_strand_id
1 'polypeptide(L)'
;MKRYSFMMMAVMFLIGLTGSVSYAAPNTADCQETLKVQLTDKQKTELDVLYRATFAKKKQIVDKYVEFGAITKEMGDKKKQWLDKKYEKLVANGYVPHKCHYKHRMHKAQNGQ
;
A
#
# COMPACT_ATOMS: atom_id res chain seq x y z
N MET A 1 -1.90 -22.72 45.55
CA MET A 1 -2.92 -21.74 45.10
C MET A 1 -2.53 -20.28 45.39
N LYS A 2 -2.17 -19.88 46.61
CA LYS A 2 -1.95 -18.45 46.96
C LYS A 2 -0.72 -17.77 46.33
N ARG A 3 0.35 -18.50 46.01
CA ARG A 3 1.58 -17.97 45.36
C ARG A 3 1.44 -17.70 43.85
N TYR A 4 0.51 -18.38 43.18
CA TYR A 4 0.18 -18.09 41.78
C TYR A 4 -0.88 -17.00 41.64
N SER A 5 -1.60 -16.68 42.72
CA SER A 5 -2.57 -15.58 42.75
C SER A 5 -1.89 -14.21 42.66
N PHE A 6 -0.70 -14.06 43.23
CA PHE A 6 0.07 -12.81 43.13
C PHE A 6 0.71 -12.63 41.74
N MET A 7 1.11 -13.73 41.09
CA MET A 7 1.70 -13.72 39.76
C MET A 7 0.66 -13.43 38.66
N MET A 8 -0.60 -13.82 38.86
CA MET A 8 -1.70 -13.56 37.92
C MET A 8 -2.18 -12.09 37.94
N MET A 9 -2.04 -11.39 39.07
CA MET A 9 -2.41 -9.97 39.20
C MET A 9 -1.41 -9.02 38.51
N ALA A 10 -0.14 -9.42 38.39
CA ALA A 10 0.89 -8.66 37.66
C ALA A 10 0.70 -8.70 36.12
N VAL A 11 0.13 -9.79 35.59
CA VAL A 11 -0.14 -9.93 34.14
C VAL A 11 -1.35 -9.08 33.72
N MET A 12 -2.35 -8.89 34.58
CA MET A 12 -3.49 -8.00 34.28
C MET A 12 -3.15 -6.50 34.34
N PHE A 13 -2.09 -6.10 35.02
CA PHE A 13 -1.65 -4.69 35.06
C PHE A 13 -0.87 -4.27 33.79
N LEU A 14 -0.30 -5.23 33.05
CA LEU A 14 0.39 -4.97 31.77
C LEU A 14 -0.55 -4.73 30.58
N ILE A 15 -1.83 -5.11 30.69
CA ILE A 15 -2.83 -4.95 29.61
C ILE A 15 -3.51 -3.57 29.67
N GLY A 16 -3.40 -2.84 30.78
CA GLY A 16 -4.01 -1.51 30.99
C GLY A 16 -3.30 -0.33 30.32
N LEU A 17 -2.17 -0.56 29.63
CA LEU A 17 -1.38 0.48 28.94
C LEU A 17 -1.69 0.60 27.44
N THR A 18 -2.80 0.02 26.97
CA THR A 18 -3.35 0.36 25.64
C THR A 18 -4.06 1.70 25.75
N GLY A 19 -3.28 2.77 25.75
CA GLY A 19 -3.78 4.15 25.67
C GLY A 19 -4.73 4.30 24.49
N SER A 20 -5.83 5.01 24.72
CA SER A 20 -6.76 5.47 23.71
C SER A 20 -6.00 6.17 22.57
N VAL A 21 -5.93 5.53 21.41
CA VAL A 21 -5.45 6.18 20.19
C VAL A 21 -6.57 7.11 19.73
N SER A 22 -6.46 8.40 20.05
CA SER A 22 -7.29 9.44 19.44
C SER A 22 -6.92 9.53 17.96
N TYR A 23 -7.76 8.97 17.10
CA TYR A 23 -7.69 9.24 15.66
C TYR A 23 -8.21 10.65 15.43
N ALA A 24 -7.33 11.65 15.52
CA ALA A 24 -7.61 12.95 14.93
C ALA A 24 -7.77 12.73 13.42
N ALA A 25 -8.98 12.94 12.90
CA ALA A 25 -9.23 12.93 11.47
C ALA A 25 -8.34 14.01 10.82
N PRO A 26 -7.39 13.67 9.93
CA PRO A 26 -6.60 14.68 9.27
C PRO A 26 -7.52 15.48 8.35
N ASN A 27 -7.62 16.78 8.63
CA ASN A 27 -8.30 17.75 7.79
C ASN A 27 -7.80 17.63 6.34
N THR A 28 -8.73 17.53 5.41
CA THR A 28 -8.49 17.48 3.97
C THR A 28 -8.03 18.84 3.46
N ALA A 29 -6.74 19.15 3.58
CA ALA A 29 -6.02 20.12 2.76
C ALA A 29 -4.56 20.21 3.23
N ASP A 30 -3.69 19.32 2.74
CA ASP A 30 -2.41 19.78 2.17
C ASP A 30 -1.64 18.62 1.53
N CYS A 31 -1.38 18.75 0.23
CA CYS A 31 -0.46 17.88 -0.49
C CYS A 31 0.94 18.52 -0.53
N GLN A 32 1.41 19.06 0.59
CA GLN A 32 2.75 19.64 0.80
C GLN A 32 3.33 18.99 2.06
N GLU A 33 4.23 18.01 1.97
CA GLU A 33 5.66 18.13 1.68
C GLU A 33 6.18 16.89 0.93
N THR A 34 7.05 17.06 -0.05
CA THR A 34 7.77 15.91 -0.61
C THR A 34 8.59 15.37 0.54
N LEU A 35 8.23 14.20 1.06
CA LEU A 35 9.09 13.50 2.01
C LEU A 35 10.44 13.34 1.30
N LYS A 36 11.41 14.20 1.66
CA LYS A 36 12.80 14.15 1.19
C LYS A 36 13.53 13.00 1.90
N VAL A 37 12.84 11.87 2.04
CA VAL A 37 13.38 10.69 2.67
C VAL A 37 14.26 10.01 1.62
N GLN A 38 15.56 10.01 1.86
CA GLN A 38 16.50 9.22 1.09
C GLN A 38 16.61 7.83 1.74
N LEU A 39 16.21 6.80 1.01
CA LEU A 39 16.33 5.42 1.48
C LEU A 39 17.77 4.95 1.38
N THR A 40 18.22 4.21 2.39
CA THR A 40 19.50 3.50 2.37
C THR A 40 19.45 2.32 1.40
N ASP A 41 20.61 1.81 0.99
CA ASP A 41 20.66 0.68 0.05
C ASP A 41 20.07 -0.60 0.64
N LYS A 42 20.19 -0.79 1.95
CA LYS A 42 19.52 -1.88 2.66
C LYS A 42 18.00 -1.75 2.58
N GLN A 43 17.46 -0.56 2.84
CA GLN A 43 16.00 -0.32 2.74
C GLN A 43 15.49 -0.49 1.30
N LYS A 44 16.23 -0.03 0.30
CA LYS A 44 15.89 -0.25 -1.11
C LYS A 44 15.88 -1.72 -1.47
N THR A 45 16.85 -2.50 -0.97
CA THR A 45 16.91 -3.95 -1.20
C THR A 45 15.71 -4.67 -0.56
N GLU A 46 15.34 -4.29 0.67
CA GLU A 46 14.14 -4.82 1.33
C GLU A 46 12.87 -4.53 0.52
N LEU A 47 12.71 -3.29 0.03
CA LEU A 47 11.60 -2.92 -0.83
C LEU A 47 11.63 -3.66 -2.16
N ASP A 48 12.81 -3.85 -2.76
CA ASP A 48 12.96 -4.54 -4.03
C ASP A 48 12.40 -5.96 -3.97
N VAL A 49 12.80 -6.71 -2.94
CA VAL A 49 12.31 -8.08 -2.69
C VAL A 49 10.79 -8.11 -2.58
N LEU A 50 10.22 -7.17 -1.79
CA LEU A 50 8.77 -7.08 -1.61
C LEU A 50 8.03 -6.72 -2.91
N TYR A 51 8.54 -5.77 -3.68
CA TYR A 51 7.91 -5.38 -4.95
C TYR A 51 7.99 -6.49 -5.99
N ARG A 52 9.12 -7.18 -6.12
CA ARG A 52 9.27 -8.33 -7.02
C ARG A 52 8.27 -9.43 -6.68
N ALA A 53 8.18 -9.82 -5.41
CA ALA A 53 7.22 -10.81 -4.95
C ALA A 53 5.77 -10.38 -5.23
N THR A 54 5.44 -9.12 -4.93
CA THR A 54 4.11 -8.55 -5.18
C THR A 54 3.75 -8.57 -6.67
N PHE A 55 4.66 -8.14 -7.55
CA PHE A 55 4.41 -8.12 -8.98
C PHE A 55 4.33 -9.53 -9.56
N ALA A 56 5.14 -10.48 -9.10
CA ALA A 56 5.01 -11.88 -9.47
C ALA A 56 3.61 -12.42 -9.11
N LYS A 57 3.12 -12.14 -7.90
CA LYS A 57 1.75 -12.52 -7.50
C LYS A 57 0.67 -11.83 -8.34
N LYS A 58 0.84 -10.55 -8.68
CA LYS A 58 -0.08 -9.85 -9.58
C LYS A 58 -0.12 -10.46 -10.99
N LYS A 59 1.03 -10.90 -11.53
CA LYS A 59 1.07 -11.62 -12.81
C LYS A 59 0.34 -12.96 -12.72
N GLN A 60 0.53 -13.72 -11.64
CA GLN A 60 -0.22 -14.97 -11.40
C GLN A 60 -1.73 -14.74 -11.36
N ILE A 61 -2.20 -13.66 -10.73
CA ILE A 61 -3.62 -13.29 -10.71
C ILE A 61 -4.11 -12.97 -12.14
N VAL A 62 -3.33 -12.26 -12.93
CA VAL A 62 -3.66 -11.96 -14.33
C VAL A 62 -3.79 -13.25 -15.14
N ASP A 63 -2.85 -14.19 -14.98
CA ASP A 63 -2.90 -15.48 -15.66
C ASP A 63 -4.16 -16.27 -15.25
N LYS A 64 -4.56 -16.20 -13.97
CA LYS A 64 -5.82 -16.80 -13.51
C LYS A 64 -7.05 -16.15 -14.14
N TYR A 65 -7.07 -14.83 -14.32
CA TYR A 65 -8.18 -14.19 -15.03
C TYR A 65 -8.24 -14.57 -16.52
N VAL A 66 -7.11 -14.84 -17.16
CA VAL A 66 -7.08 -15.40 -18.53
C VAL A 66 -7.62 -16.83 -18.53
N GLU A 67 -7.18 -17.67 -17.58
CA GLU A 67 -7.64 -19.06 -17.41
C GLU A 67 -9.16 -19.14 -17.17
N PHE A 68 -9.72 -18.24 -16.37
CA PHE A 68 -11.16 -18.18 -16.09
C PHE A 68 -11.97 -17.53 -17.22
N GLY A 69 -11.31 -17.04 -18.28
CA GLY A 69 -11.97 -16.34 -19.38
C GLY A 69 -12.52 -14.95 -19.01
N ALA A 70 -12.14 -14.40 -17.85
CA ALA A 70 -12.56 -13.07 -17.41
C ALA A 70 -11.88 -11.95 -18.24
N ILE A 71 -10.71 -12.23 -18.81
CA ILE A 71 -10.01 -11.35 -19.75
C ILE A 71 -9.38 -12.17 -20.89
N THR A 72 -9.14 -11.52 -22.03
CA THR A 72 -8.42 -12.17 -23.14
C THR A 72 -6.94 -12.31 -22.85
N LYS A 73 -6.27 -13.25 -23.53
CA LYS A 73 -4.81 -13.42 -23.44
C LYS A 73 -4.05 -12.13 -23.77
N GLU A 74 -4.47 -11.40 -24.80
CA GLU A 74 -3.86 -10.13 -25.19
C GLU A 74 -3.96 -9.08 -24.09
N MET A 75 -5.13 -8.94 -23.46
CA MET A 75 -5.32 -8.05 -22.31
C MET A 75 -4.44 -8.46 -21.13
N GLY A 76 -4.33 -9.76 -20.87
CA GLY A 76 -3.45 -10.31 -19.84
C GLY A 76 -1.97 -9.96 -20.09
N ASP A 77 -1.49 -10.18 -21.32
CA ASP A 77 -0.11 -9.89 -21.71
C ASP A 77 0.20 -8.38 -21.60
N LYS A 78 -0.72 -7.52 -22.06
CA LYS A 78 -0.61 -6.06 -21.90
C LYS A 78 -0.57 -5.65 -20.43
N LYS A 79 -1.36 -6.29 -19.56
CA LYS A 79 -1.37 -6.02 -18.12
C LYS A 79 -0.04 -6.43 -17.48
N LYS A 80 0.52 -7.58 -17.85
CA LYS A 80 1.83 -8.04 -17.37
C LYS A 80 2.95 -7.08 -17.77
N GLN A 81 2.98 -6.62 -19.03
CA GLN A 81 3.92 -5.60 -19.50
C GLN A 81 3.78 -4.27 -18.74
N TRP A 82 2.55 -3.87 -18.42
CA TRP A 82 2.33 -2.66 -17.61
C TRP A 82 2.88 -2.82 -16.19
N LEU A 83 2.78 -4.00 -15.57
CA LEU A 83 3.38 -4.29 -14.27
C LEU A 83 4.90 -4.19 -14.33
N ASP A 84 5.52 -4.68 -15.40
CA ASP A 84 6.97 -4.58 -15.61
C ASP A 84 7.43 -3.12 -15.73
N LYS A 85 6.77 -2.34 -16.58
CA LYS A 85 7.02 -0.88 -16.69
C LYS A 85 6.78 -0.15 -15.38
N LYS A 86 5.82 -0.60 -14.57
CA LYS A 86 5.54 0.00 -13.26
C LYS A 86 6.68 -0.29 -12.28
N TYR A 87 7.22 -1.50 -12.30
CA TYR A 87 8.37 -1.87 -11.48
C TYR A 87 9.63 -1.09 -11.89
N GLU A 88 9.94 -0.97 -13.18
CA GLU A 88 11.05 -0.14 -13.67
C GLU A 88 10.97 1.31 -13.16
N LYS A 89 9.77 1.90 -13.16
CA LYS A 89 9.55 3.26 -12.63
C LYS A 89 9.79 3.36 -11.11
N LEU A 90 9.50 2.30 -10.36
CA LEU A 90 9.79 2.24 -8.92
C LEU A 90 11.29 2.11 -8.66
N VAL A 91 12.00 1.36 -9.48
CA VAL A 91 13.48 1.28 -9.38
C VAL A 91 14.09 2.63 -9.71
N ALA A 92 13.68 3.24 -10.83
CA ALA A 92 14.22 4.52 -11.31
C ALA A 92 13.96 5.68 -10.33
N ASN A 93 12.87 5.63 -9.56
CA ASN A 93 12.56 6.66 -8.56
C ASN A 93 13.06 6.34 -7.15
N GLY A 94 13.84 5.26 -7.00
CA GLY A 94 14.40 4.84 -5.71
C GLY A 94 13.35 4.40 -4.70
N TYR A 95 12.21 3.87 -5.16
CA TYR A 95 11.07 3.41 -4.36
C TYR A 95 10.39 4.50 -3.53
N VAL A 96 10.59 5.77 -3.87
CA VAL A 96 9.94 6.89 -3.20
C VAL A 96 8.55 7.13 -3.81
N PRO A 97 7.46 7.12 -3.02
CA PRO A 97 6.14 7.41 -3.54
C PRO A 97 6.03 8.83 -4.11
N HIS A 98 5.56 8.98 -5.35
CA HIS A 98 5.19 10.30 -5.88
C HIS A 98 3.88 10.78 -5.25
N LYS A 99 3.79 12.08 -4.98
CA LYS A 99 2.60 12.72 -4.45
C LYS A 99 1.40 12.60 -5.38
N CYS A 100 0.23 12.45 -4.77
CA CYS A 100 -1.05 12.39 -5.45
C CYS A 100 -1.43 13.75 -6.05
N HIS A 101 -1.49 13.85 -7.38
CA HIS A 101 -2.34 14.86 -8.02
C HIS A 101 -3.76 14.31 -8.08
N TYR A 102 -4.53 14.47 -7.00
CA TYR A 102 -5.99 14.34 -7.09
C TYR A 102 -6.52 15.55 -7.87
N LYS A 103 -6.55 15.46 -9.21
CA LYS A 103 -7.45 16.30 -9.98
C LYS A 103 -8.86 15.76 -9.76
N HIS A 104 -9.60 16.34 -8.82
CA HIS A 104 -11.04 16.16 -8.77
C HIS A 104 -11.62 16.66 -10.11
N ARG A 105 -11.94 15.75 -11.04
CA ARG A 105 -12.82 16.10 -12.15
C ARG A 105 -14.22 16.25 -11.57
N MET A 106 -14.56 17.47 -11.14
CA MET A 106 -15.96 17.86 -10.99
C MET A 106 -16.58 17.78 -12.38
N HIS A 107 -17.34 16.72 -12.65
CA HIS A 107 -18.24 16.69 -13.81
C HIS A 107 -19.30 17.77 -13.56
N LYS A 108 -19.21 18.92 -14.24
CA LYS A 108 -20.35 19.82 -14.36
C LYS A 108 -21.42 19.06 -15.14
N ALA A 109 -22.48 18.64 -14.44
CA ALA A 109 -23.70 18.22 -15.08
C ALA A 109 -24.17 19.37 -15.99
N GLN A 110 -24.27 19.08 -17.29
CA GLN A 110 -24.95 19.94 -18.23
C GLN A 110 -26.43 19.89 -17.85
N ASN A 111 -26.93 20.93 -17.18
CA ASN A 111 -28.37 21.16 -17.13
C ASN A 111 -28.78 21.64 -18.52
N GLY A 112 -29.24 20.71 -19.35
CA GLY A 112 -30.08 20.98 -20.50
C GLY A 112 -31.50 20.55 -20.18
N GLN A 113 -32.36 21.52 -19.90
CA GLN A 113 -33.78 21.63 -20.30
C GLN A 113 -34.35 22.93 -19.74
#